data_AF-A0A3C2E327-F1
#
_entry.id   AF-A0A3C2E327-F1
#
_cell.length_a   1.000
_cell.length_b   1.000
_cell.length_c   1.000
_cell.angle_alpha   90.00
_cell.angle_beta   90.00
_cell.angle_gamma   90.00
#
_symmetry.space_group_name_H-M   'P 1'
#
loop_
_entity.id
_entity.type
_entity.pdbx_description
1 polymer ?
#
loop_
_entity_poly.entity_id
_entity_poly.type
_entity_poly.pdbx_seq_one_letter_code
_entity_poly.pdbx_strand_id
1 'polypeptide(L)'
;CTFCIIPYGRGNSRSVPASEITDQIRRLVETGHQEVVLTGVDLTSWGADLDGEPKLGRLVQAILRDVPGLPRLRLSSIDAAEIDDDLLALFAAEPRLAPYL
;
A
#
# COMPACT_ATOMS: atom_id res chain seq x y z
N CYS A 1 5.96 -9.96 14.95
CA CYS A 1 4.90 -10.77 15.64
C CYS A 1 5.49 -12.01 16.31
N THR A 2 5.35 -12.17 17.64
CA THR A 2 5.95 -13.28 18.43
C THR A 2 5.34 -14.66 18.16
N PHE A 3 4.11 -14.72 17.65
CA PHE A 3 3.38 -15.97 17.40
C PHE A 3 3.33 -16.37 15.91
N CYS A 4 3.83 -15.52 15.01
CA CYS A 4 3.66 -15.69 13.57
C CYS A 4 4.82 -16.49 12.96
N ILE A 5 4.52 -17.63 12.30
CA ILE A 5 5.52 -18.46 11.62
C ILE A 5 5.95 -17.91 10.24
N ILE A 6 5.25 -16.90 9.73
CA ILE A 6 5.39 -16.42 8.34
C ILE A 6 6.84 -16.05 7.96
N PRO A 7 7.66 -15.38 8.81
CA PRO A 7 9.05 -15.09 8.46
C PRO A 7 9.86 -16.34 8.07
N TYR A 8 9.57 -17.49 8.69
CA TYR A 8 10.22 -18.77 8.38
C TYR A 8 9.52 -19.51 7.24
N GLY A 9 8.19 -19.40 7.14
CA GLY A 9 7.40 -20.11 6.13
C GLY A 9 7.42 -19.48 4.73
N ARG A 10 7.62 -18.16 4.63
CA ARG A 10 7.60 -17.40 3.36
C ARG A 10 8.93 -16.70 3.04
N GLY A 11 9.88 -16.72 3.96
CA GLY A 11 11.15 -16.01 3.84
C GLY A 11 11.03 -14.52 4.11
N ASN A 12 12.08 -13.77 3.75
CA ASN A 12 12.16 -12.33 3.98
C ASN A 12 11.08 -11.58 3.18
N SER A 13 10.64 -10.43 3.72
CA SER A 13 9.74 -9.52 3.01
C SER A 13 10.35 -9.08 1.68
N ARG A 14 9.48 -8.88 0.69
CA ARG A 14 9.85 -8.43 -0.65
C ARG A 14 8.85 -7.40 -1.12
N SER A 15 9.34 -6.25 -1.53
CA SER A 15 8.52 -5.15 -2.01
C SER A 15 8.53 -5.06 -3.52
N VAL A 16 7.35 -4.82 -4.09
CA VAL A 16 7.23 -4.44 -5.51
C VAL A 16 7.52 -2.94 -5.62
N PRO A 17 8.33 -2.47 -6.57
CA PRO A 17 8.58 -1.04 -6.77
C PRO A 17 7.29 -0.25 -7.03
N ALA A 18 7.24 1.00 -6.53
CA ALA A 18 6.04 1.84 -6.65
C ALA A 18 5.61 2.06 -8.11
N SER A 19 6.55 2.23 -9.04
CA SER A 19 6.25 2.40 -10.47
C SER A 19 5.46 1.22 -11.03
N GLU A 20 5.91 -0.01 -10.76
CA GLU A 20 5.23 -1.22 -11.21
C GLU A 20 3.83 -1.35 -10.61
N ILE A 21 3.67 -1.03 -9.32
CA ILE A 21 2.37 -1.00 -8.65
C ILE A 21 1.45 0.02 -9.35
N THR A 22 1.91 1.25 -9.57
CA THR A 22 1.09 2.30 -10.21
C THR A 22 0.68 1.94 -11.63
N ASP A 23 1.56 1.28 -12.39
CA ASP A 23 1.26 0.84 -13.76
C ASP A 23 0.21 -0.28 -13.78
N GLN A 24 0.27 -1.22 -12.83
CA GLN A 24 -0.76 -2.26 -12.68
C GLN A 24 -2.13 -1.65 -12.33
N ILE A 25 -2.16 -0.70 -11.39
CA ILE A 25 -3.38 0.00 -10.99
C ILE A 25 -3.96 0.78 -12.16
N ARG A 26 -3.13 1.50 -12.93
CA ARG A 26 -3.59 2.25 -14.10
C ARG A 26 -4.30 1.35 -15.10
N ARG A 27 -3.74 0.17 -15.41
CA ARG A 27 -4.38 -0.82 -16.30
C ARG A 27 -5.72 -1.33 -15.76
N LEU A 28 -5.84 -1.54 -14.45
CA LEU A 28 -7.10 -1.96 -13.84
C LEU A 28 -8.16 -0.85 -13.94
N VAL A 29 -7.78 0.39 -13.69
CA VAL A 29 -8.68 1.55 -13.83
C VAL A 29 -9.12 1.73 -15.29
N GLU A 30 -8.21 1.63 -16.26
CA GLU A 30 -8.51 1.72 -17.70
C GLU A 30 -9.49 0.65 -18.18
N THR A 31 -9.52 -0.51 -17.51
CA THR A 31 -10.46 -1.61 -17.80
C THR A 31 -11.78 -1.50 -17.02
N GLY A 32 -12.00 -0.40 -16.30
CA GLY A 32 -13.27 -0.08 -15.65
C GLY A 32 -13.39 -0.52 -14.19
N HIS A 33 -12.32 -1.03 -13.57
CA HIS A 33 -12.35 -1.42 -12.16
C HIS A 33 -12.54 -0.20 -11.25
N GLN A 34 -13.48 -0.31 -10.31
CA GLN A 34 -13.89 0.81 -9.46
C GLN A 34 -13.18 0.86 -8.10
N GLU A 35 -12.50 -0.23 -7.72
CA GLU A 35 -11.79 -0.33 -6.45
C GLU A 35 -10.54 -1.19 -6.62
N VAL A 36 -9.44 -0.72 -6.04
CA VAL A 36 -8.20 -1.49 -5.90
C VAL A 36 -7.94 -1.70 -4.42
N VAL A 37 -7.63 -2.95 -4.05
CA VAL A 37 -7.22 -3.33 -2.70
C VAL A 37 -5.74 -3.69 -2.73
N LEU A 38 -4.90 -2.94 -1.99
CA LEU A 38 -3.53 -3.36 -1.73
C LEU A 38 -3.55 -4.49 -0.71
N THR A 39 -2.85 -5.58 -1.04
CA THR A 39 -2.80 -6.78 -0.22
C THR A 39 -1.36 -7.24 -0.01
N GLY A 40 -1.12 -7.91 1.10
CA GLY A 40 0.19 -8.40 1.50
C GLY A 40 0.11 -9.18 2.80
N VAL A 41 1.24 -9.73 3.25
CA VAL A 41 1.37 -10.30 4.60
C VAL A 41 1.33 -9.18 5.63
N ASP A 42 2.15 -8.17 5.41
CA ASP A 42 2.33 -6.98 6.22
C ASP A 42 2.64 -5.83 5.25
N LEU A 43 1.65 -4.97 5.02
CA LEU A 43 1.77 -3.84 4.09
C LEU A 43 2.65 -2.73 4.65
N THR A 44 2.66 -2.53 5.97
CA THR A 44 3.47 -1.49 6.63
C THR A 44 4.97 -1.77 6.52
N SER A 45 5.35 -3.04 6.31
CA SER A 45 6.72 -3.44 5.96
C SER A 45 7.17 -3.10 4.53
N TRP A 46 6.27 -2.65 3.64
CA TRP A 46 6.63 -2.33 2.25
C TRP A 46 7.72 -1.25 2.20
N GLY A 47 8.66 -1.44 1.29
CA GLY A 47 9.74 -0.52 0.98
C GLY A 47 11.00 -0.69 1.80
N ALA A 48 10.98 -1.47 2.90
CA ALA A 48 12.16 -1.71 3.74
C ALA A 48 13.32 -2.43 3.02
N ASP A 49 13.04 -3.14 1.94
CA ASP A 49 14.01 -3.81 1.07
C ASP A 49 14.33 -3.03 -0.22
N LEU A 50 13.82 -1.81 -0.37
CA LEU A 50 14.06 -0.94 -1.52
C LEU A 50 15.05 0.18 -1.18
N ASP A 51 15.72 0.72 -2.21
CA ASP A 51 16.62 1.87 -2.06
C ASP A 51 15.89 3.08 -1.45
N GLY A 52 16.48 3.63 -0.39
CA GLY A 52 15.91 4.76 0.35
C GLY A 52 14.79 4.39 1.33
N GLU A 53 14.49 3.10 1.48
CA GLU A 53 13.57 2.55 2.48
C GLU A 53 12.23 3.33 2.60
N PRO A 54 11.53 3.60 1.47
CA PRO A 54 10.32 4.40 1.49
C PRO A 54 9.24 3.74 2.35
N LYS A 55 8.45 4.55 3.06
CA LYS A 55 7.34 4.07 3.89
C LYS A 55 6.05 3.90 3.09
N LEU A 56 5.10 3.13 3.62
CA LEU A 56 3.82 2.84 2.99
C LEU A 56 3.03 4.11 2.62
N GLY A 57 3.04 5.14 3.48
CA GLY A 57 2.40 6.41 3.18
C GLY A 57 2.89 7.04 1.86
N ARG A 58 4.19 6.90 1.54
CA ARG A 58 4.76 7.39 0.27
C ARG A 58 4.26 6.59 -0.94
N LEU A 59 4.08 5.29 -0.81
CA LEU A 59 3.46 4.48 -1.86
C LEU A 59 2.02 4.92 -2.12
N VAL A 60 1.23 5.08 -1.05
CA VAL A 60 -0.18 5.47 -1.17
C VAL A 60 -0.31 6.86 -1.80
N GLN A 61 0.52 7.84 -1.38
CA GLN A 61 0.60 9.15 -2.01
C GLN A 61 0.95 9.05 -3.51
N ALA A 62 1.92 8.21 -3.87
CA ALA A 62 2.32 8.02 -5.27
C ALA A 62 1.18 7.42 -6.11
N ILE A 63 0.49 6.39 -5.63
CA ILE A 63 -0.67 5.79 -6.32
C ILE A 63 -1.76 6.83 -6.55
N LEU A 64 -2.14 7.58 -5.52
CA LEU A 64 -3.21 8.57 -5.58
C LEU A 64 -2.88 9.75 -6.52
N ARG A 65 -1.61 10.13 -6.61
CA ARG A 65 -1.11 11.18 -7.51
C ARG A 65 -1.00 10.68 -8.95
N ASP A 66 -0.41 9.50 -9.15
CA ASP A 66 -0.02 9.00 -10.48
C ASP A 66 -1.14 8.22 -11.19
N VAL A 67 -2.23 7.90 -10.46
CA VAL A 67 -3.46 7.33 -10.99
C VAL A 67 -4.68 8.16 -10.54
N PRO A 68 -4.85 9.40 -11.04
CA PRO A 68 -5.93 10.29 -10.63
C PRO A 68 -7.33 9.72 -10.92
N GLY A 69 -7.46 8.84 -11.93
CA GLY A 69 -8.71 8.18 -12.28
C GLY A 69 -9.11 7.04 -11.35
N LEU A 70 -8.29 6.65 -10.36
CA LEU A 70 -8.63 5.60 -9.41
C LEU A 70 -9.79 6.05 -8.51
N PRO A 71 -10.97 5.39 -8.55
CA PRO A 71 -12.11 5.86 -7.77
C PRO A 71 -11.99 5.53 -6.27
N ARG A 72 -11.39 4.39 -5.94
CA ARG A 72 -11.23 3.92 -4.56
C ARG A 72 -9.99 3.06 -4.38
N LEU A 73 -9.27 3.33 -3.29
CA LEU A 73 -8.13 2.55 -2.81
C LEU A 73 -8.45 2.01 -1.41
N ARG A 74 -8.18 0.72 -1.16
CA ARG A 74 -8.31 0.10 0.17
C ARG A 74 -7.00 -0.57 0.55
N LEU A 75 -6.64 -0.48 1.82
CA LEU A 75 -5.52 -1.22 2.41
C LEU A 75 -6.07 -2.38 3.23
N SER A 76 -5.43 -3.55 3.16
CA SER A 76 -5.82 -4.71 3.96
C SER A 76 -4.95 -4.90 5.21
N SER A 77 -3.74 -5.43 5.04
CA SER A 77 -2.94 -6.02 6.12
C SER A 77 -1.95 -5.01 6.71
N ILE A 78 -2.46 -3.94 7.31
CA ILE A 78 -1.64 -2.90 7.96
C ILE A 78 -1.40 -3.24 9.43
N ASP A 79 -0.19 -2.99 9.95
CA ASP A 79 0.07 -2.98 11.39
C ASP A 79 -0.17 -1.56 11.93
N ALA A 80 -1.15 -1.41 12.81
CA ALA A 80 -1.49 -0.11 13.41
C ALA A 80 -0.32 0.55 14.15
N ALA A 81 0.63 -0.25 14.67
CA ALA A 81 1.81 0.26 15.35
C ALA A 81 2.85 0.88 14.40
N GLU A 82 2.77 0.57 13.10
CA GLU A 82 3.74 0.99 12.08
C GLU A 82 3.17 2.02 11.09
N ILE A 83 1.97 2.54 11.34
CA ILE A 83 1.38 3.61 10.53
C ILE A 83 2.26 4.87 10.62
N ASP A 84 2.79 5.29 9.48
CA ASP A 84 3.56 6.52 9.35
C ASP A 84 2.65 7.78 9.24
N ASP A 85 3.22 8.95 9.51
CA ASP A 85 2.50 10.22 9.52
C ASP A 85 1.85 10.57 8.17
N ASP A 86 2.50 10.21 7.06
CA ASP A 86 1.95 10.46 5.72
C ASP A 86 0.71 9.61 5.49
N LEU A 87 0.75 8.34 5.88
CA LEU A 87 -0.40 7.44 5.78
C LEU A 87 -1.55 7.88 6.68
N LEU A 88 -1.26 8.30 7.92
CA LEU A 88 -2.26 8.81 8.83
C LEU A 88 -2.94 10.09 8.28
N ALA A 89 -2.14 11.01 7.72
CA ALA A 89 -2.65 12.22 7.09
C ALA A 89 -3.55 11.90 5.89
N LEU A 90 -3.19 10.89 5.09
CA LEU A 90 -4.01 10.43 3.97
C LEU A 90 -5.36 9.87 4.43
N PHE A 91 -5.39 9.05 5.49
CA PHE A 91 -6.66 8.55 6.03
C PHE A 91 -7.58 9.68 6.51
N ALA A 92 -7.03 10.81 6.95
CA ALA A 92 -7.81 11.97 7.38
C ALA A 92 -8.31 12.85 6.22
N ALA A 93 -7.57 12.93 5.11
CA ALA A 93 -7.77 13.96 4.09
C ALA A 93 -8.16 13.43 2.70
N GLU A 94 -7.84 12.18 2.35
CA GLU A 94 -8.08 11.64 1.01
C GLU A 94 -9.40 10.86 0.93
N PRO A 95 -10.43 11.36 0.23
CA PRO A 95 -11.72 10.67 0.11
C PRO A 95 -11.67 9.38 -0.71
N ARG A 96 -10.67 9.20 -1.58
CA ARG A 96 -10.50 7.95 -2.35
C ARG A 96 -9.94 6.82 -1.51
N LEU A 97 -9.29 7.12 -0.38
CA LEU A 97 -8.79 6.11 0.54
C LEU A 97 -9.94 5.64 1.43
N ALA A 98 -10.23 4.34 1.39
CA ALA A 98 -11.30 3.76 2.18
C ALA A 98 -10.99 3.92 3.69
N PRO A 99 -11.94 4.37 4.54
CA PRO A 99 -11.69 4.74 5.93
C PRO A 99 -11.68 3.53 6.86
N TYR A 100 -10.85 2.53 6.55
CA TYR A 100 -10.66 1.33 7.36
C TYR A 100 -9.21 1.30 7.84
N LEU A 101 -9.05 1.31 9.16
CA LEU A 101 -7.81 1.09 9.89
C LEU A 101 -7.85 -0.28 10.57
#